data_AF-A0A2A2LAQ2-F1
#
_entry.id   AF-A0A2A2LAQ2-F1
#
_cell.length_a   1.000
_cell.length_b   1.000
_cell.length_c   1.000
_cell.angle_alpha   90.00
_cell.angle_beta   90.00
_cell.angle_gamma   90.00
#
_symmetry.space_group_name_H-M   'P 1'
#
loop_
_entity.id
_entity.type
_entity.pdbx_description
1 polymer ?
#
loop_
_entity_poly.entity_id
_entity_poly.type
_entity_poly.pdbx_seq_one_letter_code
_entity_poly.pdbx_strand_id
1 'polypeptide(L)'
;MKEQKEQYKCINCLAESDSLYQKYSEGVIRLTECKNCKKIVDRYIEYETVMVVVDMLLHYMEAYRHILYNMKIKNYTRLIVIFLFCDAYDKWITRKEAVGDAPIYELEWIFYIALLRSATEMGVFILMVLGLEWLMRFKQADSNKTPSRWIFLTLSTILGFYGNVAVVLSIVFRLSDQLSYRLVLHLFLFISHLQIQRSLFPSLSFAFNALYVFLASGISMISSNLLFTNQINKSIY
;
A
#
# COMPACT_ATOMS: atom_id res chain seq x y z
N MET A 1 25.73 -4.50 25.93
CA MET A 1 25.04 -3.86 24.80
C MET A 1 23.56 -3.89 25.08
N LYS A 2 22.89 -2.74 25.24
CA LYS A 2 21.43 -2.70 25.41
C LYS A 2 20.83 -2.95 24.02
N GLU A 3 20.39 -4.17 23.77
CA GLU A 3 19.55 -4.45 22.60
C GLU A 3 18.35 -3.51 22.67
N GLN A 4 18.19 -2.64 21.68
CA GLN A 4 16.94 -1.93 21.48
C GLN A 4 15.87 -3.01 21.35
N LYS A 5 14.96 -3.10 22.34
CA LYS A 5 13.80 -4.00 22.28
C LYS A 5 12.94 -3.54 21.11
N GLU A 6 13.18 -4.11 19.94
CA GLU A 6 12.30 -3.96 18.80
C GLU A 6 11.00 -4.68 19.14
N GLN A 7 9.93 -3.90 19.24
CA GLN A 7 8.63 -4.38 19.67
C GLN A 7 7.93 -4.99 18.46
N TYR A 8 8.06 -6.31 18.31
CA TYR A 8 7.46 -7.08 17.22
C TYR A 8 5.97 -7.29 17.48
N LYS A 9 5.20 -7.61 16.43
CA LYS A 9 3.78 -7.95 16.56
C LYS A 9 3.48 -9.33 16.02
N CYS A 10 2.61 -10.05 16.71
CA CYS A 10 2.13 -11.35 16.25
C CYS A 10 1.30 -11.20 14.96
N ILE A 11 1.65 -11.95 13.92
CA ILE A 11 0.94 -11.93 12.63
C ILE A 11 -0.50 -12.45 12.75
N ASN A 12 -0.84 -13.17 13.81
CA ASN A 12 -2.16 -13.75 14.04
C ASN A 12 -3.11 -12.82 14.81
N CYS A 13 -2.64 -12.20 15.90
CA CYS A 13 -3.48 -11.45 16.82
C CYS A 13 -3.03 -9.99 17.07
N LEU A 14 -1.96 -9.53 16.41
CA LEU A 14 -1.36 -8.19 16.59
C LEU A 14 -0.88 -7.86 18.01
N ALA A 15 -0.89 -8.83 18.93
CA ALA A 15 -0.30 -8.68 20.25
C ALA A 15 1.21 -8.47 20.15
N GLU A 16 1.76 -7.64 21.04
CA GLU A 16 3.18 -7.34 21.09
C GLU A 16 3.99 -8.56 21.52
N SER A 17 5.18 -8.72 20.95
CA SER A 17 6.14 -9.76 21.29
C SER A 17 7.53 -9.16 21.48
N ASP A 18 8.22 -9.61 22.53
CA ASP A 18 9.59 -9.19 22.85
C ASP A 18 10.63 -9.79 21.89
N SER A 19 10.34 -10.96 21.31
CA SER A 19 11.22 -11.66 20.38
C SER A 19 10.41 -12.43 19.35
N LEU A 20 10.95 -12.58 18.15
CA LEU A 20 10.36 -13.40 17.10
C LEU A 20 10.86 -14.85 17.11
N TYR A 21 12.12 -15.03 17.51
CA TYR A 21 12.77 -16.32 17.63
C TYR A 21 13.69 -16.33 18.85
N GLN A 22 13.94 -17.53 19.39
CA GLN A 22 14.93 -17.78 20.41
C GLN A 22 16.09 -18.57 19.79
N LYS A 23 17.31 -18.10 20.00
CA LYS A 23 18.52 -18.80 19.56
C LYS A 23 19.02 -19.68 20.70
N TYR A 24 18.98 -20.99 20.52
CA TYR A 24 19.42 -21.97 21.53
C TYR A 24 20.90 -22.33 21.40
N SER A 25 21.42 -22.38 20.17
CA SER A 25 22.82 -22.64 19.85
C SER A 25 23.20 -22.03 18.49
N GLU A 26 24.45 -22.17 18.05
CA GLU A 26 24.84 -21.78 16.68
C GLU A 26 24.04 -22.60 15.66
N GLY A 27 23.21 -21.91 14.86
CA GLY A 27 22.38 -22.54 13.81
C GLY A 27 21.01 -23.06 14.25
N VAL A 28 20.71 -23.16 15.55
CA VAL A 28 19.39 -23.61 16.02
C VAL A 28 18.58 -22.43 16.55
N ILE A 29 17.62 -22.01 15.73
CA ILE A 29 16.59 -21.05 16.10
C ILE A 29 15.26 -21.79 16.32
N ARG A 30 14.48 -21.34 17.31
CA ARG A 30 13.10 -21.78 17.51
C ARG A 30 12.20 -20.56 17.46
N LEU A 31 11.11 -20.65 16.70
CA LEU A 31 10.15 -19.57 16.63
C LEU A 31 9.43 -19.37 17.97
N THR A 32 9.22 -18.11 18.34
CA THR A 32 8.56 -17.76 19.59
C THR A 32 7.05 -17.97 19.45
N GLU A 33 6.43 -18.55 20.48
CA GLU A 33 4.97 -18.68 20.59
C GLU A 33 4.35 -17.44 21.23
N CYS A 34 3.24 -16.98 20.67
CA CYS A 34 2.53 -15.80 21.17
C CYS A 34 1.82 -16.12 22.48
N LYS A 35 2.07 -15.33 23.53
CA LYS A 35 1.43 -15.49 24.85
C LYS A 35 -0.10 -15.38 24.81
N ASN A 36 -0.65 -14.62 23.85
CA ASN A 36 -2.08 -14.38 23.75
C ASN A 36 -2.81 -15.49 22.96
N CYS A 37 -2.36 -15.78 21.73
CA CYS A 37 -3.06 -16.73 20.85
C CYS A 37 -2.43 -18.13 20.80
N LYS A 38 -1.30 -18.37 21.50
CA LYS A 38 -0.54 -19.64 21.52
C LYS A 38 -0.12 -20.17 20.15
N LYS A 39 -0.19 -19.34 19.11
CA LYS A 39 0.34 -19.62 17.77
C LYS A 39 1.74 -19.02 17.65
N ILE A 40 2.50 -19.50 16.67
CA ILE A 40 3.79 -18.90 16.29
C ILE A 40 3.59 -17.40 16.01
N VAL A 41 4.48 -16.57 16.59
CA VAL A 41 4.40 -15.10 16.49
C VAL A 41 4.53 -14.66 15.04
N ASP A 42 5.49 -15.24 14.32
CA ASP A 42 5.71 -14.95 12.91
C ASP A 42 6.46 -16.12 12.24
N ARG A 43 5.82 -16.77 11.26
CA ARG A 43 6.42 -17.88 10.50
C ARG A 43 7.27 -17.40 9.31
N TYR A 44 7.06 -16.18 8.84
CA TYR A 44 7.65 -15.69 7.60
C TYR A 44 9.13 -15.32 7.73
N ILE A 45 9.70 -15.36 8.93
CA ILE A 45 11.13 -15.08 9.17
C ILE A 45 12.01 -16.18 8.59
N GLU A 46 11.50 -17.41 8.55
CA GLU A 46 12.18 -18.53 7.91
C GLU A 46 11.95 -18.55 6.39
N TYR A 47 11.01 -17.73 5.90
CA TYR A 47 10.62 -17.74 4.50
C TYR A 47 11.44 -16.75 3.71
N GLU A 48 11.77 -17.13 2.48
CA GLU A 48 12.31 -16.20 1.50
C GLU A 48 11.31 -15.10 1.16
N THR A 49 11.81 -13.88 0.90
CA THR A 49 10.96 -12.70 0.63
C THR A 49 9.98 -12.94 -0.52
N VAL A 50 10.35 -13.75 -1.52
CA VAL A 50 9.47 -14.09 -2.65
C VAL A 50 8.20 -14.81 -2.20
N MET A 51 8.31 -15.74 -1.24
CA MET A 51 7.14 -16.46 -0.71
C MET A 51 6.21 -15.50 0.05
N VAL A 52 6.79 -14.57 0.81
CA VAL A 52 6.01 -13.51 1.49
C VAL A 52 5.25 -12.65 0.48
N VAL A 53 5.88 -12.29 -0.64
CA VAL A 53 5.25 -11.49 -1.71
C VAL A 53 4.12 -12.25 -2.38
N VAL A 54 4.27 -13.57 -2.62
CA VAL A 54 3.17 -14.40 -3.15
C VAL A 54 1.97 -14.41 -2.20
N ASP A 55 2.21 -14.61 -0.91
CA ASP A 55 1.12 -14.59 0.08
C ASP A 55 0.48 -13.20 0.22
N MET A 56 1.26 -12.14 0.01
CA MET A 56 0.74 -10.77 -0.07
C MET A 56 -0.16 -10.56 -1.30
N LEU A 57 0.25 -11.07 -2.47
CA LEU A 57 -0.54 -11.05 -3.72
C LEU A 57 -1.85 -11.85 -3.58
N LEU A 58 -1.86 -12.89 -2.75
CA LEU A 58 -3.07 -13.66 -2.39
C LEU A 58 -3.93 -12.99 -1.31
N HIS A 59 -3.58 -11.77 -0.89
CA HIS A 59 -4.27 -11.01 0.16
C HIS A 59 -4.30 -11.69 1.53
N TYR A 60 -3.32 -12.57 1.85
CA TYR A 60 -3.24 -13.18 3.17
C TYR A 60 -2.83 -12.16 4.24
N MET A 61 -3.72 -11.90 5.19
CA MET A 61 -3.52 -10.94 6.29
C MET A 61 -2.22 -11.12 7.06
N GLU A 62 -1.77 -12.36 7.22
CA GLU A 62 -0.57 -12.69 7.96
C GLU A 62 0.69 -12.11 7.26
N ALA A 63 0.74 -12.14 5.92
CA ALA A 63 1.84 -11.58 5.14
C ALA A 63 1.85 -10.04 5.24
N TYR A 64 0.69 -9.39 5.19
CA TYR A 64 0.60 -7.94 5.41
C TYR A 64 1.14 -7.56 6.79
N ARG A 65 0.77 -8.30 7.84
CA ARG A 65 1.23 -8.01 9.20
C ARG A 65 2.74 -8.24 9.37
N HIS A 66 3.29 -9.27 8.73
CA HIS A 66 4.74 -9.48 8.69
C HIS A 66 5.46 -8.30 8.03
N ILE A 67 5.06 -7.93 6.81
CA ILE A 67 5.71 -6.84 6.06
C ILE A 67 5.60 -5.50 6.80
N LEU A 68 4.45 -5.23 7.41
CA LEU A 68 4.21 -3.98 8.11
C LEU A 68 4.98 -3.91 9.44
N TYR A 69 4.87 -4.93 10.29
CA TYR A 69 5.33 -4.81 11.69
C TYR A 69 6.65 -5.51 12.00
N ASN A 70 7.02 -6.55 11.25
CA ASN A 70 8.16 -7.41 11.58
C ASN A 70 9.28 -7.36 10.53
N MET A 71 9.01 -6.84 9.33
CA MET A 71 9.99 -6.70 8.25
C MET A 71 10.54 -5.28 8.18
N LYS A 72 11.87 -5.15 8.09
CA LYS A 72 12.53 -3.86 7.82
C LYS A 72 12.84 -3.73 6.34
N ILE A 73 12.01 -2.99 5.61
CA ILE A 73 12.31 -2.68 4.21
C ILE A 73 13.33 -1.53 4.22
N LYS A 74 14.47 -1.70 3.55
CA LYS A 74 15.54 -0.67 3.56
C LYS A 74 15.30 0.44 2.51
N ASN A 75 14.68 0.10 1.39
CA ASN A 75 14.63 0.95 0.19
C ASN A 75 13.21 1.44 -0.16
N TYR A 76 12.47 1.97 0.82
CA TYR A 76 11.10 2.45 0.60
C TYR A 76 11.01 3.54 -0.47
N THR A 77 12.02 4.42 -0.59
CA THR A 77 12.05 5.50 -1.59
C THR A 77 12.00 4.96 -3.01
N ARG A 78 12.70 3.85 -3.29
CA ARG A 78 12.67 3.20 -4.60
C ARG A 78 11.29 2.60 -4.89
N LEU A 79 10.65 1.99 -3.89
CA LEU A 79 9.31 1.41 -4.03
C LEU A 79 8.27 2.49 -4.31
N ILE A 80 8.33 3.64 -3.61
CA ILE A 80 7.44 4.79 -3.86
C ILE A 80 7.53 5.24 -5.31
N VAL A 81 8.74 5.41 -5.82
CA VAL A 81 8.98 5.81 -7.20
C VAL A 81 8.39 4.77 -8.15
N ILE A 82 8.67 3.48 -7.95
CA ILE A 82 8.14 2.41 -8.80
C ILE A 82 6.60 2.41 -8.83
N PHE A 83 5.94 2.46 -7.67
CA PHE A 83 4.48 2.44 -7.60
C PHE A 83 3.84 3.65 -8.27
N LEU A 84 4.46 4.83 -8.10
CA LEU A 84 4.03 6.07 -8.75
C LEU A 84 4.16 5.98 -10.28
N PHE A 85 5.32 5.54 -10.77
CA PHE A 85 5.55 5.43 -12.21
C PHE A 85 4.66 4.37 -12.86
N CYS A 86 4.41 3.23 -12.20
CA CYS A 86 3.51 2.20 -12.73
C CYS A 86 2.06 2.71 -12.86
N ASP A 87 1.55 3.44 -11.87
CA ASP A 87 0.20 4.00 -11.93
C ASP A 87 0.08 5.17 -12.92
N ALA A 88 1.10 6.03 -12.98
CA ALA A 88 1.18 7.07 -14.01
C ALA A 88 1.21 6.47 -15.42
N TYR A 89 1.94 5.38 -15.60
CA TYR A 89 2.03 4.67 -16.88
C TYR A 89 0.70 4.06 -17.30
N ASP A 90 -0.04 3.42 -16.38
CA ASP A 90 -1.38 2.87 -16.66
C ASP A 90 -2.36 3.93 -17.17
N LYS A 91 -2.34 5.10 -16.52
CA LYS A 91 -3.14 6.26 -16.93
C LYS A 91 -2.69 6.83 -18.27
N TRP A 92 -1.39 6.83 -18.54
CA TRP A 92 -0.83 7.32 -19.80
C TRP A 92 -1.15 6.40 -20.98
N ILE A 93 -0.96 5.08 -20.85
CA ILE A 93 -1.17 4.12 -21.94
C ILE A 93 -2.64 4.11 -22.39
N THR A 94 -3.57 4.12 -21.42
CA THR A 94 -5.01 4.24 -21.68
C THR A 94 -5.37 5.46 -22.52
N ARG A 95 -4.65 6.58 -22.31
CA ARG A 95 -4.91 7.83 -23.03
C ARG A 95 -4.23 7.87 -24.38
N LYS A 96 -3.03 7.31 -24.46
CA LYS A 96 -2.31 7.17 -25.73
C LYS A 96 -3.17 6.39 -26.74
N GLU A 97 -3.81 5.31 -26.29
CA GLU A 97 -4.75 4.53 -27.09
C GLU A 97 -5.95 5.38 -27.61
N ALA A 98 -6.41 6.34 -26.81
CA ALA A 98 -7.54 7.22 -27.18
C ALA A 98 -7.15 8.38 -28.12
N VAL A 99 -5.93 8.90 -28.03
CA VAL A 99 -5.45 10.05 -28.82
C VAL A 99 -4.86 9.62 -30.17
N GLY A 100 -4.31 8.40 -30.28
CA GLY A 100 -3.74 7.88 -31.53
C GLY A 100 -2.34 8.44 -31.83
N ASP A 101 -2.04 8.67 -33.11
CA ASP A 101 -0.74 9.17 -33.61
C ASP A 101 -0.60 10.68 -33.39
N ALA A 102 -0.43 11.07 -32.12
CA ALA A 102 -0.05 12.44 -31.75
C ALA A 102 1.48 12.65 -31.91
N PRO A 103 1.93 13.89 -32.12
CA PRO A 103 3.34 14.23 -32.13
C PRO A 103 3.99 13.95 -30.76
N ILE A 104 5.30 13.66 -30.77
CA ILE A 104 6.05 13.18 -29.60
C ILE A 104 5.89 14.10 -28.38
N TYR A 105 5.91 15.42 -28.59
CA TYR A 105 5.80 16.40 -27.48
C TYR A 105 4.42 16.36 -26.79
N GLU A 106 3.35 16.00 -27.49
CA GLU A 106 2.02 15.83 -26.89
C GLU A 106 1.95 14.57 -26.04
N LEU A 107 2.57 13.48 -26.49
CA LEU A 107 2.66 12.25 -25.71
C LEU A 107 3.43 12.44 -24.41
N GLU A 108 4.53 13.21 -24.45
CA GLU A 108 5.32 13.57 -23.27
C GLU A 108 4.50 14.44 -22.31
N TRP A 109 3.75 15.41 -22.82
CA TRP A 109 2.88 16.25 -22.01
C TRP A 109 1.75 15.44 -21.31
N ILE A 110 1.11 14.53 -22.05
CA ILE A 110 0.08 13.62 -21.49
C ILE A 110 0.70 12.75 -20.40
N PHE A 111 1.95 12.31 -20.57
CA PHE A 111 2.66 11.56 -19.54
C PHE A 111 2.89 12.39 -18.27
N TYR A 112 3.35 13.64 -18.39
CA TYR A 112 3.54 14.52 -17.22
C TYR A 112 2.23 14.80 -16.48
N ILE A 113 1.13 15.01 -17.19
CA ILE A 113 -0.19 15.14 -16.57
C ILE A 113 -0.59 13.85 -15.85
N ALA A 114 -0.38 12.68 -16.48
CA ALA A 114 -0.69 11.39 -15.86
C ALA A 114 0.13 11.16 -14.57
N LEU A 115 1.40 11.58 -14.56
CA LEU A 115 2.28 11.52 -13.40
C LEU A 115 1.79 12.42 -12.26
N LEU A 116 1.46 13.68 -12.56
CA LEU A 116 0.93 14.61 -11.55
C LEU A 116 -0.42 14.15 -11.02
N ARG A 117 -1.27 13.61 -11.89
CA ARG A 117 -2.55 13.02 -11.50
C ARG A 117 -2.36 11.84 -10.53
N SER A 118 -1.47 10.91 -10.87
CA SER A 118 -1.11 9.76 -10.02
C SER A 118 -0.58 10.21 -8.64
N ALA A 119 0.36 11.16 -8.63
CA ALA A 119 0.93 11.71 -7.41
C ALA A 119 -0.15 12.35 -6.51
N THR A 120 -1.09 13.06 -7.12
CA THR A 120 -2.21 13.70 -6.41
C THR A 120 -3.15 12.66 -5.82
N GLU A 121 -3.51 11.61 -6.57
CA GLU A 121 -4.37 10.54 -6.09
C GLU A 121 -3.76 9.82 -4.87
N MET A 122 -2.49 9.42 -4.97
CA MET A 122 -1.77 8.79 -3.86
C MET A 122 -1.65 9.74 -2.67
N GLY A 123 -1.32 11.01 -2.92
CA GLY A 123 -1.19 12.04 -1.89
C GLY A 123 -2.48 12.25 -1.12
N VAL A 124 -3.61 12.42 -1.82
CA VAL A 124 -4.93 12.60 -1.19
C VAL A 124 -5.35 11.36 -0.42
N PHE A 125 -5.11 10.16 -0.95
CA PHE A 125 -5.41 8.92 -0.24
C PHE A 125 -4.60 8.79 1.06
N ILE A 126 -3.30 9.11 1.03
CA ILE A 126 -2.45 9.15 2.22
C ILE A 126 -2.99 10.18 3.22
N LEU A 127 -3.30 11.40 2.78
CA LEU A 127 -3.85 12.45 3.63
C LEU A 127 -5.17 12.04 4.28
N MET A 128 -6.03 11.30 3.58
CA MET A 128 -7.26 10.74 4.17
C MET A 128 -6.92 9.80 5.32
N VAL A 129 -6.06 8.78 5.10
CA VAL A 129 -5.66 7.84 6.16
C VAL A 129 -5.01 8.55 7.36
N LEU A 130 -4.16 9.54 7.10
CA LEU A 130 -3.57 10.37 8.15
C LEU A 130 -4.65 11.19 8.88
N GLY A 131 -5.61 11.75 8.16
CA GLY A 131 -6.76 12.45 8.72
C GLY A 131 -7.60 11.56 9.64
N LEU A 132 -7.77 10.27 9.33
CA LEU A 132 -8.45 9.32 10.21
C LEU A 132 -7.70 9.09 11.53
N GLU A 133 -6.38 8.85 11.47
CA GLU A 133 -5.57 8.72 12.69
C GLU A 133 -5.62 10.03 13.50
N TRP A 134 -5.56 11.19 12.82
CA TRP A 134 -5.70 12.49 13.47
C TRP A 134 -7.03 12.62 14.21
N LEU A 135 -8.16 12.29 13.56
CA LEU A 135 -9.50 12.35 14.15
C LEU A 135 -9.65 11.39 15.34
N MET A 136 -9.09 10.18 15.25
CA MET A 136 -9.11 9.21 16.34
C MET A 136 -8.32 9.71 17.55
N ARG A 137 -7.13 10.28 17.33
CA ARG A 137 -6.31 10.89 18.39
C ARG A 137 -6.91 12.18 18.93
N PHE A 138 -7.60 12.95 18.11
CA PHE A 138 -8.29 14.16 18.58
C PHE A 138 -9.37 13.79 19.60
N LYS A 139 -10.08 12.67 19.38
CA LYS A 139 -11.04 12.14 20.36
C LYS A 139 -10.38 11.51 21.59
N GLN A 140 -9.13 11.05 21.46
CA GLN A 140 -8.42 10.28 22.46
C GLN A 140 -7.19 11.09 22.88
N ALA A 141 -7.39 12.03 23.80
CA ALA A 141 -6.43 13.03 24.28
C ALA A 141 -5.16 12.41 24.91
N ASP A 142 -4.33 11.78 24.08
CA ASP A 142 -3.16 11.03 24.48
C ASP A 142 -1.90 11.59 23.81
N SER A 143 -0.93 11.90 24.66
CA SER A 143 0.29 12.63 24.35
C SER A 143 1.47 11.67 24.24
N ASN A 144 2.44 11.99 23.37
CA ASN A 144 3.86 11.59 23.44
C ASN A 144 4.48 10.47 22.58
N LYS A 145 3.85 9.92 21.52
CA LYS A 145 4.60 9.16 20.48
C LYS A 145 4.10 9.42 19.07
N THR A 146 4.15 10.68 18.64
CA THR A 146 3.53 11.14 17.39
C THR A 146 4.36 10.89 16.12
N PRO A 147 5.65 11.27 15.97
CA PRO A 147 6.28 11.33 14.64
C PRO A 147 6.52 9.95 14.00
N SER A 148 6.93 8.94 14.77
CA SER A 148 7.22 7.60 14.23
C SER A 148 5.96 6.89 13.72
N ARG A 149 4.80 7.15 14.34
CA ARG A 149 3.51 6.59 13.92
C ARG A 149 3.05 7.16 12.58
N TRP A 150 3.19 8.46 12.35
CA TRP A 150 2.83 9.08 11.07
C TRP A 150 3.64 8.50 9.92
N ILE A 151 4.96 8.40 10.08
CA ILE A 151 5.86 7.78 9.09
C ILE A 151 5.42 6.33 8.83
N PHE A 152 5.21 5.55 9.88
CA PHE A 152 4.72 4.19 9.76
C PHE A 152 3.40 4.08 8.99
N LEU A 153 2.41 4.94 9.27
CA LEU A 153 1.13 5.01 8.56
C LEU A 153 1.34 5.33 7.07
N THR A 154 2.13 6.36 6.76
CA THR A 154 2.42 6.73 5.36
C THR A 154 3.06 5.59 4.59
N LEU A 155 4.10 4.94 5.14
CA LEU A 155 4.79 3.82 4.52
C LEU A 155 3.86 2.61 4.34
N SER A 156 3.03 2.33 5.34
CA SER A 156 2.04 1.24 5.28
C SER A 156 1.03 1.48 4.16
N THR A 157 0.50 2.70 4.05
CA THR A 157 -0.45 3.07 2.99
C THR A 157 0.19 3.00 1.62
N ILE A 158 1.45 3.47 1.48
CA ILE A 158 2.24 3.39 0.25
C ILE A 158 2.41 1.94 -0.21
N LEU A 159 2.69 1.03 0.73
CA LEU A 159 2.81 -0.40 0.43
C LEU A 159 1.53 -0.99 -0.17
N GLY A 160 0.36 -0.38 0.03
CA GLY A 160 -0.89 -0.83 -0.58
C GLY A 160 -0.98 -0.64 -2.09
N PHE A 161 -0.18 0.26 -2.64
CA PHE A 161 -0.09 0.51 -4.07
C PHE A 161 0.79 -0.49 -4.81
N TYR A 162 1.27 -1.56 -4.16
CA TYR A 162 2.10 -2.58 -4.79
C TYR A 162 1.43 -3.25 -6.01
N GLY A 163 0.09 -3.30 -6.02
CA GLY A 163 -0.69 -3.80 -7.16
C GLY A 163 -0.47 -3.03 -8.46
N ASN A 164 0.01 -1.77 -8.40
CA ASN A 164 0.30 -0.98 -9.60
C ASN A 164 1.36 -1.64 -10.48
N VAL A 165 2.27 -2.41 -9.89
CA VAL A 165 3.32 -3.13 -10.64
C VAL A 165 2.72 -4.14 -11.63
N ALA A 166 1.49 -4.62 -11.39
CA ALA A 166 0.81 -5.54 -12.29
C ALA A 166 0.58 -4.95 -13.70
N VAL A 167 0.59 -3.63 -13.85
CA VAL A 167 0.53 -2.93 -15.15
C VAL A 167 1.64 -3.41 -16.10
N VAL A 168 2.83 -3.74 -15.58
CA VAL A 168 3.93 -4.29 -16.38
C VAL A 168 3.51 -5.62 -17.01
N LEU A 169 2.81 -6.48 -16.27
CA LEU A 169 2.26 -7.72 -16.80
C LEU A 169 1.15 -7.46 -17.82
N SER A 170 0.32 -6.43 -17.61
CA SER A 170 -0.69 -6.01 -18.59
C SER A 170 -0.09 -5.78 -19.97
N ILE A 171 1.04 -5.07 -20.01
CA ILE A 171 1.71 -4.69 -21.26
C ILE A 171 2.28 -5.93 -21.94
N VAL A 172 2.94 -6.80 -21.19
CA VAL A 172 3.56 -8.03 -21.71
C VAL A 172 2.52 -8.93 -22.39
N PHE A 173 1.34 -9.04 -21.79
CA PHE A 173 0.26 -9.89 -22.29
C PHE A 173 -0.76 -9.15 -23.16
N ARG A 174 -0.56 -7.86 -23.47
CA ARG A 174 -1.49 -7.01 -24.24
C ARG A 174 -2.92 -7.03 -23.68
N LEU A 175 -3.05 -6.90 -22.36
CA LEU A 175 -4.32 -6.90 -21.62
C LEU A 175 -4.85 -5.49 -21.32
N SER A 176 -4.13 -4.43 -21.68
CA SER A 176 -4.45 -3.03 -21.31
C SER A 176 -5.82 -2.59 -21.79
N ASP A 177 -6.26 -3.04 -22.96
CA ASP A 177 -7.56 -2.67 -23.55
C ASP A 177 -8.75 -3.38 -22.92
N GLN A 178 -8.53 -4.48 -22.19
CA GLN A 178 -9.64 -5.30 -21.69
C GLN A 178 -10.22 -4.72 -20.40
N LEU A 179 -11.52 -4.38 -20.43
CA LEU A 179 -12.25 -3.91 -19.25
C LEU A 179 -12.17 -4.89 -18.07
N SER A 180 -12.22 -6.20 -18.36
CA SER A 180 -12.08 -7.26 -17.36
C SER A 180 -10.79 -7.12 -16.55
N TYR A 181 -9.67 -6.90 -17.22
CA TYR A 181 -8.37 -6.72 -16.57
C TYR A 181 -8.34 -5.46 -15.71
N ARG A 182 -8.86 -4.33 -16.22
CA ARG A 182 -8.92 -3.06 -15.47
C ARG A 182 -9.78 -3.18 -14.21
N LEU A 183 -10.92 -3.85 -14.30
CA LEU A 183 -11.78 -4.11 -13.14
C LEU A 183 -11.06 -4.99 -12.11
N VAL A 184 -10.37 -6.05 -12.55
CA VAL A 184 -9.60 -6.93 -11.66
C VAL A 184 -8.49 -6.14 -10.96
N LEU A 185 -7.74 -5.28 -11.67
CA LEU A 185 -6.71 -4.44 -11.05
C LEU A 185 -7.30 -3.47 -10.01
N HIS A 186 -8.40 -2.79 -10.33
CA HIS A 186 -9.04 -1.88 -9.38
C HIS A 186 -9.56 -2.62 -8.15
N LEU A 187 -10.16 -3.80 -8.32
CA LEU A 187 -10.58 -4.64 -7.20
C LEU A 187 -9.37 -5.12 -6.38
N PHE A 188 -8.30 -5.53 -7.05
CA PHE A 188 -7.06 -5.96 -6.42
C PHE A 188 -6.44 -4.85 -5.54
N LEU A 189 -6.36 -3.63 -6.06
CA LEU A 189 -5.86 -2.46 -5.33
C LEU A 189 -6.80 -2.09 -4.18
N PHE A 190 -8.12 -2.14 -4.40
CA PHE A 190 -9.10 -1.90 -3.34
C PHE A 190 -8.96 -2.89 -2.18
N ILE A 191 -8.84 -4.19 -2.48
CA ILE A 191 -8.65 -5.23 -1.45
C ILE A 191 -7.32 -5.01 -0.74
N SER A 192 -6.25 -4.67 -1.46
CA SER A 192 -4.93 -4.38 -0.88
C SER A 192 -4.99 -3.26 0.16
N HIS A 193 -5.61 -2.13 -0.18
CA HIS A 193 -5.80 -1.03 0.76
C HIS A 193 -6.75 -1.39 1.91
N LEU A 194 -7.76 -2.21 1.66
CA LEU A 194 -8.65 -2.72 2.72
C LEU A 194 -7.91 -3.58 3.74
N GLN A 195 -7.02 -4.49 3.30
CA GLN A 195 -6.23 -5.32 4.22
C GLN A 195 -5.28 -4.46 5.06
N ILE A 196 -4.63 -3.46 4.45
CA ILE A 196 -3.74 -2.53 5.16
C ILE A 196 -4.51 -1.70 6.18
N GLN A 197 -5.62 -1.10 5.77
CA GLN A 197 -6.47 -0.31 6.66
C GLN A 197 -6.91 -1.13 7.87
N ARG A 198 -7.36 -2.37 7.65
CA ARG A 198 -7.75 -3.30 8.72
C ARG A 198 -6.57 -3.71 9.62
N SER A 199 -5.35 -3.79 9.08
CA SER A 199 -4.14 -4.06 9.86
C SER A 199 -3.69 -2.85 10.70
N LEU A 200 -3.96 -1.63 10.22
CA LEU A 200 -3.62 -0.38 10.89
C LEU A 200 -4.61 0.03 11.98
N PHE A 201 -5.90 -0.24 11.75
CA PHE A 201 -7.01 0.14 12.64
C PHE A 201 -7.85 -1.09 13.04
N PRO A 202 -7.28 -2.01 13.85
CA PRO A 202 -7.99 -3.22 14.27
C PRO A 202 -9.17 -2.94 15.21
N SER A 203 -9.26 -1.74 15.78
CA SER A 203 -10.37 -1.31 16.64
C SER A 203 -11.67 -1.01 15.87
N LEU A 204 -11.57 -0.72 14.57
CA LEU A 204 -12.70 -0.39 13.72
C LEU A 204 -13.33 -1.67 13.14
N SER A 205 -14.65 -1.67 12.98
CA SER A 205 -15.36 -2.79 12.35
C SER A 205 -14.92 -2.98 10.89
N PHE A 206 -15.08 -4.20 10.37
CA PHE A 206 -14.75 -4.50 8.97
C PHE A 206 -15.52 -3.60 7.99
N ALA A 207 -16.83 -3.43 8.22
CA ALA A 207 -17.68 -2.60 7.37
C ALA A 207 -17.25 -1.12 7.37
N PHE A 208 -16.84 -0.59 8.52
CA PHE A 208 -16.37 0.78 8.61
C PHE A 208 -15.05 0.97 7.86
N ASN A 209 -14.10 0.04 8.02
CA ASN A 209 -12.84 0.07 7.27
C ASN A 209 -13.08 -0.01 5.74
N ALA A 210 -13.99 -0.88 5.30
CA ALA A 210 -14.35 -1.03 3.88
C ALA A 210 -15.00 0.24 3.32
N LEU A 211 -15.99 0.80 4.03
CA LEU A 211 -16.64 2.05 3.64
C LEU A 211 -15.64 3.21 3.59
N TYR A 212 -14.76 3.29 4.58
CA TYR A 212 -13.75 4.35 4.66
C TYR A 212 -12.77 4.30 3.48
N VAL A 213 -12.23 3.11 3.16
CA VAL A 213 -11.34 2.95 2.00
C VAL A 213 -12.08 3.30 0.70
N PHE A 214 -13.34 2.88 0.55
CA PHE A 214 -14.15 3.23 -0.61
C PHE A 214 -14.32 4.75 -0.77
N LEU A 215 -14.68 5.45 0.32
CA LEU A 215 -14.81 6.90 0.32
C LEU A 215 -13.48 7.60 0.06
N ALA A 216 -12.39 7.14 0.68
CA ALA A 216 -11.06 7.71 0.48
C ALA A 216 -10.58 7.55 -0.97
N SER A 217 -10.77 6.37 -1.58
CA SER A 217 -10.46 6.14 -3.00
C SER A 217 -11.34 7.00 -3.92
N GLY A 218 -12.64 7.14 -3.60
CA GLY A 218 -13.55 8.01 -4.34
C GLY A 218 -13.14 9.49 -4.28
N ILE A 219 -12.83 10.01 -3.08
CA ILE A 219 -12.38 11.39 -2.88
C ILE A 219 -11.06 11.64 -3.60
N SER A 220 -10.11 10.70 -3.50
CA SER A 220 -8.83 10.75 -4.21
C SER A 220 -9.05 10.88 -5.73
N MET A 221 -9.89 10.01 -6.32
CA MET A 221 -10.21 10.05 -7.75
C MET A 221 -10.94 11.34 -8.17
N ILE A 222 -11.90 11.82 -7.38
CA ILE A 222 -12.62 13.06 -7.68
C ILE A 222 -11.68 14.26 -7.62
N SER A 223 -10.82 14.32 -6.61
CA SER A 223 -9.88 15.43 -6.43
C SER A 223 -8.89 15.55 -7.59
N SER A 224 -8.37 14.42 -8.07
CA SER A 224 -7.45 14.39 -9.21
C SER A 224 -8.16 14.74 -10.52
N ASN A 225 -9.37 14.21 -10.73
CA ASN A 225 -10.17 14.56 -11.90
C ASN A 225 -10.46 16.07 -11.92
N LEU A 226 -10.87 16.66 -10.80
CA LEU A 226 -11.18 18.10 -10.73
C LEU A 226 -9.97 18.97 -11.09
N LEU A 227 -8.78 18.61 -10.61
CA LEU A 227 -7.57 19.38 -10.84
C LEU A 227 -7.06 19.28 -12.28
N PHE A 228 -7.16 18.10 -12.91
CA PHE A 228 -6.51 17.85 -14.19
C PHE A 228 -7.47 17.81 -15.39
N THR A 229 -8.79 17.65 -15.22
CA THR A 229 -9.74 17.57 -16.36
C THR A 229 -9.70 18.81 -17.25
N ASN A 230 -9.56 20.00 -16.65
CA ASN A 230 -9.48 21.25 -17.42
C ASN A 230 -8.19 21.39 -18.21
N GLN A 231 -7.08 20.85 -17.71
CA GLN A 231 -5.79 20.83 -18.41
C GLN A 231 -5.79 19.82 -19.57
N ILE A 232 -6.50 18.71 -19.38
CA ILE A 232 -6.64 17.64 -20.38
C ILE A 232 -7.51 18.09 -21.54
N ASN A 233 -8.65 18.74 -21.27
CA ASN A 233 -9.52 19.24 -22.35
C ASN A 233 -8.83 20.32 -23.19
N LYS A 234 -7.89 21.06 -22.59
CA LYS A 234 -7.15 22.12 -23.27
C LYS A 234 -5.99 21.61 -24.14
N SER A 235 -5.57 20.35 -23.98
CA SER A 235 -4.51 19.75 -24.80
C SER A 235 -5.03 18.98 -26.02
N ILE A 236 -6.35 18.91 -26.20
CA ILE A 236 -7.02 18.20 -27.32
C ILE A 236 -7.46 19.19 -28.42
N TYR A 237 -7.31 20.51 -28.17
CA TYR A 237 -7.58 21.60 -29.11
C TYR A 237 -6.30 22.39 -29.38
#